data_AF-A0A968FW43-F1
#
_entry.id   AF-A0A968FW43-F1
#
_cell.length_a   1.000
_cell.length_b   1.000
_cell.length_c   1.000
_cell.angle_alpha   90.00
_cell.angle_beta   90.00
_cell.angle_gamma   90.00
#
_symmetry.space_group_name_H-M   'P 1'
#
loop_
_entity.id
_entity.type
_entity.pdbx_description
1 polymer ?
#
loop_
_entity_poly.entity_id
_entity_poly.type
_entity_poly.pdbx_seq_one_letter_code
_entity_poly.pdbx_strand_id
1 'polypeptide(L)' 'MARIRDYGKQCDSRRIKPRPLTRIEPGGLGTFFINEIMDEVNYCTNRDRGTLLTMHKHLKDELTSSEERK' A
#
# COMPACT_ATOMS: atom_id res chain seq x y z
N MET A 1 -4.31 -4.02 10.07
CA MET A 1 -2.96 -3.46 9.85
C MET A 1 -2.10 -4.51 9.17
N ALA A 2 -1.35 -4.13 8.13
CA ALA A 2 -0.40 -5.00 7.43
C ALA A 2 0.99 -4.36 7.39
N ARG A 3 2.04 -5.19 7.49
CA ARG A 3 3.45 -4.75 7.46
C ARG A 3 4.24 -5.60 6.49
N ILE A 4 4.96 -4.95 5.57
CA ILE A 4 5.80 -5.61 4.56
C ILE A 4 7.22 -5.06 4.70
N ARG A 5 8.20 -5.96 4.78
CA ARG A 5 9.60 -5.63 4.93
C ARG A 5 10.42 -6.23 3.80
N ASP A 6 11.20 -5.40 3.12
CA ASP A 6 12.24 -5.82 2.20
C ASP A 6 13.64 -5.42 2.71
N TYR A 7 14.66 -5.99 2.08
CA TYR A 7 16.08 -5.74 2.36
C TYR A 7 16.84 -5.35 1.08
N GLY A 8 16.15 -4.72 0.13
CA GLY A 8 16.72 -4.25 -1.12
C GLY A 8 17.52 -2.95 -0.98
N LYS A 9 17.84 -2.35 -2.12
CA LYS A 9 18.50 -1.03 -2.17
C LYS A 9 17.57 0.04 -1.62
N GLN A 10 18.11 0.95 -0.82
CA GLN A 10 17.33 2.08 -0.32
C GLN A 10 16.91 3.03 -1.43
N CYS A 11 15.73 3.60 -1.27
CA CYS A 11 15.22 4.66 -2.09
C CYS A 11 14.68 5.79 -1.21
N ASP A 12 14.76 7.01 -1.73
CA ASP A 12 14.07 8.15 -1.15
C ASP A 12 12.55 7.88 -1.17
N SER A 13 11.88 8.01 -0.03
CA SER A 13 10.44 7.75 0.08
C SER A 13 9.63 8.66 -0.86
N ARG A 14 10.13 9.86 -1.17
CA ARG A 14 9.51 10.80 -2.13
C ARG A 14 9.50 10.29 -3.57
N ARG A 15 10.32 9.27 -3.87
CA ARG A 15 10.35 8.60 -5.18
C ARG A 15 9.34 7.46 -5.27
N ILE A 16 8.77 7.02 -4.14
CA ILE A 16 7.70 6.03 -4.09
C ILE A 16 6.40 6.75 -4.42
N LYS A 17 6.07 6.85 -5.71
CA LYS A 17 4.89 7.57 -6.21
C LYS A 17 4.20 6.79 -7.34
N PRO A 18 2.89 7.00 -7.54
CA PRO A 18 2.18 6.40 -8.66
C PRO A 18 2.67 6.94 -10.00
N ARG A 19 2.54 6.11 -11.03
CA ARG A 19 2.67 6.54 -12.43
C ARG A 19 1.41 7.32 -12.85
N PRO A 20 1.50 8.31 -13.76
CA PRO A 20 0.33 8.92 -14.36
C PRO A 20 -0.60 7.87 -14.99
N LEU A 21 -1.90 7.92 -14.67
CA LEU A 21 -2.89 6.95 -15.16
C LEU A 21 -3.15 7.06 -16.67
N THR A 22 -2.85 8.20 -17.28
CA THR A 22 -2.93 8.40 -18.73
C THR A 22 -1.86 7.61 -19.51
N ARG A 23 -0.81 7.15 -18.83
CA ARG A 23 0.26 6.35 -19.43
C ARG A 23 -0.09 4.87 -19.36
N ILE A 24 -0.75 4.36 -20.40
CA ILE A 24 -1.20 2.97 -20.51
C ILE A 24 -0.03 2.05 -20.86
N GLU A 25 0.42 1.26 -19.89
CA GLU A 25 1.55 0.35 -20.00
C GLU A 25 1.36 -0.82 -19.02
N PRO A 26 2.03 -1.97 -19.25
CA PRO A 26 1.99 -3.08 -18.31
C PRO A 26 2.69 -2.69 -16.99
N GLY A 27 1.92 -2.64 -15.90
CA GLY A 27 2.41 -2.44 -14.54
C GLY A 27 2.62 -0.97 -14.13
N GLY A 28 3.35 -0.76 -13.03
CA GLY A 28 3.60 0.57 -12.47
C GLY A 28 2.43 1.19 -11.69
N LEU A 29 1.40 0.39 -11.38
CA LEU A 29 0.20 0.82 -10.64
C LEU A 29 0.19 0.40 -9.17
N GLY A 30 1.23 -0.31 -8.68
CA GLY A 30 1.24 -0.84 -7.32
C GLY A 30 1.05 0.23 -6.25
N THR A 31 1.80 1.33 -6.33
CA THR A 31 1.68 2.47 -5.41
C THR A 31 0.36 3.22 -5.56
N PHE A 32 -0.22 3.23 -6.76
CA PHE A 32 -1.56 3.78 -6.98
C PHE A 32 -2.61 2.98 -6.22
N PHE A 33 -2.67 1.66 -6.44
CA PHE A 33 -3.63 0.81 -5.73
C PHE A 33 -3.46 0.83 -4.22
N ILE A 34 -2.21 0.82 -3.72
CA ILE A 34 -1.96 0.91 -2.28
C ILE A 34 -2.56 2.20 -1.70
N ASN A 35 -2.33 3.34 -2.36
CA ASN A 35 -2.82 4.64 -1.87
C ASN A 35 -4.34 4.82 -2.02
N GLU A 36 -4.94 4.23 -3.06
CA GLU A 36 -6.40 4.30 -3.27
C GLU A 36 -7.17 3.37 -2.34
N ILE A 37 -6.61 2.19 -2.03
CA ILE A 37 -7.32 1.16 -1.26
C ILE A 37 -7.13 1.38 0.23
N MET A 38 -5.93 1.70 0.70
CA MET A 38 -5.60 1.79 2.12
C MET A 38 -5.97 3.16 2.68
N ASP A 39 -6.37 3.22 3.95
CA ASP A 39 -6.71 4.51 4.59
C ASP A 39 -5.46 5.23 5.08
N GLU A 40 -4.45 4.47 5.53
CA GLU A 40 -3.15 5.01 5.92
C GLU A 40 -2.02 4.16 5.34
N VAL A 41 -0.99 4.84 4.84
CA VAL A 41 0.19 4.23 4.21
C VAL A 41 1.45 4.95 4.68
N ASN A 42 2.40 4.21 5.24
CA ASN A 42 3.69 4.76 5.67
C ASN A 42 4.86 3.94 5.11
N TYR A 43 5.78 4.63 4.44
CA TYR A 43 7.02 4.07 3.92
C TYR A 43 8.20 4.54 4.78
N CYS A 44 8.75 3.64 5.60
CA CYS A 44 9.96 3.89 6.37
C CYS A 44 11.19 3.42 5.57
N THR A 45 11.89 4.37 4.95
CA THR A 45 13.14 4.12 4.20
C THR A 45 14.40 4.58 4.94
N ASN A 46 14.27 5.33 6.04
CA ASN A 46 15.41 5.74 6.90
C ASN A 46 15.87 4.58 7.80
N ARG A 47 16.47 3.56 7.21
CA ARG A 47 16.98 2.36 7.90
C ARG A 47 18.38 2.01 7.37
N ASP A 48 18.96 0.89 7.78
CA ASP A 48 20.25 0.44 7.20
C ASP A 48 20.09 -0.20 5.81
N ARG A 49 18.91 -0.76 5.52
CA ARG A 49 18.63 -1.47 4.26
C ARG A 49 17.13 -1.50 3.94
N GLY A 50 16.77 -1.59 2.66
CA GLY A 50 15.39 -1.81 2.18
C GLY A 50 14.32 -0.84 2.69
N THR A 51 13.05 -1.21 2.53
CA THR A 51 11.88 -0.43 2.94
C THR A 51 11.05 -1.20 3.96
N LEU A 52 10.40 -0.50 4.89
CA LEU A 52 9.31 -1.05 5.70
C LEU A 52 8.03 -0.30 5.33
N LEU A 53 7.10 -1.00 4.70
CA LEU A 53 5.77 -0.51 4.36
C LEU A 53 4.79 -0.94 5.45
N THR A 54 4.11 0.04 6.04
CA THR A 54 3.02 -0.19 7.00
C THR A 54 1.73 0.37 6.41
N MET A 55 0.67 -0.42 6.41
CA MET A 55 -0.62 -0.05 5.83
C MET A 55 -1.76 -0.34 6.81
N HIS A 56 -2.70 0.59 6.94
CA HIS A 56 -3.90 0.44 7.75
C HIS A 56 -5.15 0.60 6.87
N LYS A 57 -6.12 -0.27 7.12
CA LYS A 57 -7.46 -0.21 6.55
C LYS A 57 -8.45 -0.41 7.68
N HIS A 58 -9.39 0.51 7.80
CA HIS A 58 -10.56 0.42 8.64
C HIS A 58 -11.62 -0.37 7.87
N LEU A 59 -11.80 -1.62 8.26
CA LEU A 59 -12.88 -2.43 7.72
C LEU A 59 -14.18 -1.96 8.36
N LYS A 60 -15.21 -1.72 7.55
CA LYS A 60 -16.56 -1.52 8.07
C LYS A 60 -17.11 -2.89 8.49
N ASP A 61 -17.82 -2.92 9.60
CA ASP A 61 -18.48 -4.14 10.11
C ASP A 61 -19.62 -4.65 9.20
N GLU A 62 -19.90 -3.99 8.07
CA GLU A 62 -20.91 -4.40 7.09
C GLU A 62 -20.68 -5.82 6.51
N LEU A 63 -19.51 -6.42 6.74
CA LEU A 63 -19.19 -7.81 6.38
C LEU A 63 -19.85 -8.88 7.29
N THR A 64 -20.42 -8.52 8.44
CA THR A 64 -21.11 -9.49 9.33
C THR A 64 -22.63 -9.54 9.09
N SER A 65 -23.21 -8.62 8.33
CA SER A 65 -24.67 -8.48 8.18
C SER A 65 -25.30 -9.35 7.07
N SER A 66 -24.47 -10.01 6.26
CA SER A 66 -24.91 -10.86 5.13
C SER A 66 -24.76 -12.36 5.38
N GLU A 67 -24.10 -12.79 6.45
CA GLU A 67 -23.92 -14.23 6.78
C GLU A 67 -24.98 -14.76 7.75
N GLU A 68 -25.71 -13.89 8.47
CA GLU A 68 -26.79 -14.28 9.40
C GLU A 68 -28.17 -14.42 8.74
N ARG A 69 -28.27 -14.26 7.41
CA ARG A 69 -29.51 -14.50 6.64
C ARG A 69 -29.39 -15.80 5.84
N LYS A 70 -29.34 -16.94 6.53
CA LYS A 70 -29.63 -18.26 5.94
C LYS A 70 -30.42 -19.12 6.92
#